data_AF-A0A1S0UJU5-F1
#
_entry.id   AF-A0A1S0UJU5-F1
#
_cell.length_a   1.000
_cell.length_b   1.000
_cell.length_c   1.000
_cell.angle_alpha   90.00
_cell.angle_beta   90.00
_cell.angle_gamma   90.00
#
_symmetry.space_group_name_H-M   'P 1'
#
loop_
_entity.id
_entity.type
_entity.pdbx_description
1 polymer ?
#
loop_
_entity_poly.entity_id
_entity_poly.type
_entity_poly.pdbx_seq_one_letter_code
_entity_poly.pdbx_strand_id
1 'polypeptide(L)'
;MNVRCYRLRDVCRALQETQEIAVLQREKLDVLLANEEEYRELAERVRCEQVELQALRDYVERQKCRVMTCRMKLIHFNDEKFQKDMMTSKRSSEVIKMQEDLLKRKAALSLAKDNLLLIASHLAWRRRKMVEDLMHIYVINLNTSPEARLMPSSCACRSIACITGLHLPDTLSFLGHSDIEVSAATGYVVQVLSLLSRIYNFPYQYSMFFFGSKSTIKDPILEERYPLYGMTRNREKFEEGMSLLNKNISQLRWSFGITTKGVGRTLFNLQDLLLHIVSKRQDTSTDSTFQRPSVSFRSVGNVDKTLHKCTKPNHEFNQGSKPSEMDPPSICSC
;
A
#
# COMPACT_ATOMS: atom_id res chain seq x y z
N MET A 1 -143.24 2.06 61.70
CA MET A 1 -142.72 0.95 60.87
C MET A 1 -141.79 1.38 59.72
N ASN A 2 -141.41 2.65 59.57
CA ASN A 2 -140.66 3.15 58.40
C ASN A 2 -139.14 3.39 58.56
N VAL A 3 -138.52 3.08 59.71
CA VAL A 3 -137.11 3.50 59.99
C VAL A 3 -136.09 2.36 59.86
N ARG A 4 -136.49 1.09 60.01
CA ARG A 4 -135.58 -0.07 59.98
C ARG A 4 -135.17 -0.54 58.57
N CYS A 5 -136.04 -0.40 57.56
CA CYS A 5 -135.72 -0.76 56.18
C CYS A 5 -134.74 0.22 55.49
N TYR A 6 -134.70 1.50 55.90
CA TYR A 6 -133.77 2.48 55.35
C TYR A 6 -132.34 2.24 55.85
N ARG A 7 -132.16 1.97 57.15
CA ARG A 7 -130.82 1.73 57.74
C ARG A 7 -130.11 0.50 57.16
N LEU A 8 -130.83 -0.58 56.86
CA LEU A 8 -130.24 -1.76 56.22
C LEU A 8 -129.84 -1.45 54.76
N ARG A 9 -130.66 -0.67 54.06
CA ARG A 9 -130.39 -0.24 52.68
C ARG A 9 -129.19 0.70 52.60
N ASP A 10 -129.00 1.56 53.60
CA ASP A 10 -127.86 2.48 53.70
C ASP A 10 -126.56 1.74 54.06
N VAL A 11 -126.61 0.72 54.92
CA VAL A 11 -125.45 -0.14 55.23
C VAL A 11 -125.07 -1.00 54.02
N CYS A 12 -126.04 -1.56 53.29
CA CYS A 12 -125.76 -2.29 52.04
C CYS A 12 -125.19 -1.37 50.95
N ARG A 13 -125.66 -0.12 50.85
CA ARG A 13 -125.12 0.88 49.92
C ARG A 13 -123.69 1.27 50.31
N ALA A 14 -123.44 1.55 51.59
CA ALA A 14 -122.10 1.84 52.10
C ALA A 14 -121.14 0.66 51.89
N LEU A 15 -121.62 -0.59 52.06
CA LEU A 15 -120.84 -1.78 51.74
C LEU A 15 -120.52 -1.88 50.25
N GLN A 16 -121.49 -1.66 49.36
CA GLN A 16 -121.26 -1.59 47.91
C GLN A 16 -120.28 -0.49 47.52
N GLU A 17 -120.44 0.71 48.07
CA GLU A 17 -119.53 1.84 47.87
C GLU A 17 -118.11 1.52 48.37
N THR A 18 -117.96 0.91 49.55
CA THR A 18 -116.65 0.47 50.06
C THR A 18 -116.05 -0.64 49.22
N GLN A 19 -116.87 -1.52 48.64
CA GLN A 19 -116.42 -2.61 47.79
C GLN A 19 -115.99 -2.10 46.40
N GLU A 20 -116.70 -1.12 45.84
CA GLU A 20 -116.29 -0.40 44.63
C GLU A 20 -115.00 0.40 44.85
N ILE A 21 -114.85 1.08 45.99
CA ILE A 21 -113.61 1.78 46.35
C ILE A 21 -112.45 0.80 46.52
N ALA A 22 -112.68 -0.36 47.15
CA ALA A 22 -111.66 -1.39 47.32
C ALA A 22 -111.22 -2.00 45.97
N VAL A 23 -112.16 -2.17 45.02
CA VAL A 23 -111.85 -2.60 43.65
C VAL A 23 -111.03 -1.54 42.92
N LEU A 24 -111.43 -0.26 42.97
CA LEU A 24 -110.68 0.85 42.35
C LEU A 24 -109.28 1.01 42.95
N GLN A 25 -109.14 0.84 44.26
CA GLN A 25 -107.83 0.88 44.93
C GLN A 25 -106.96 -0.30 44.51
N ARG A 26 -107.55 -1.48 44.33
CA ARG A 26 -106.85 -2.67 43.84
C ARG A 26 -106.41 -2.52 42.39
N GLU A 27 -107.28 -2.04 41.50
CA GLU A 27 -106.93 -1.72 40.12
C GLU A 27 -105.80 -0.68 40.04
N LYS A 28 -105.86 0.35 40.89
CA LYS A 28 -104.78 1.35 40.99
C LYS A 28 -103.48 0.73 41.52
N LEU A 29 -103.56 -0.20 42.47
CA LEU A 29 -102.40 -0.93 42.98
C LEU A 29 -101.80 -1.83 41.90
N ASP A 30 -102.63 -2.52 41.13
CA ASP A 30 -102.21 -3.39 40.04
C ASP A 30 -101.52 -2.59 38.92
N VAL A 31 -102.01 -1.39 38.58
CA VAL A 31 -101.34 -0.47 37.64
C VAL A 31 -100.01 0.04 38.19
N LEU A 32 -99.94 0.36 39.49
CA LEU A 32 -98.69 0.81 40.10
C LEU A 32 -97.65 -0.31 40.18
N LEU A 33 -98.06 -1.54 40.46
CA LEU A 33 -97.20 -2.73 40.46
C LEU A 33 -96.69 -3.04 39.05
N ALA A 34 -97.55 -2.98 38.03
CA ALA A 34 -97.15 -3.17 36.63
C ALA A 34 -96.12 -2.12 36.18
N ASN A 35 -96.34 -0.84 36.52
CA ASN A 35 -95.38 0.22 36.22
C ASN A 35 -94.05 0.01 36.96
N GLU A 36 -94.06 -0.42 38.22
CA GLU A 36 -92.84 -0.68 39.00
C GLU A 36 -92.01 -1.83 38.40
N GLU A 37 -92.68 -2.86 37.85
CA GLU A 37 -92.06 -3.95 37.11
C GLU A 37 -91.43 -3.45 35.79
N GLU A 38 -92.13 -2.62 35.02
CA GLU A 38 -91.57 -1.97 33.82
C GLU A 38 -90.34 -1.09 34.13
N TYR A 39 -90.38 -0.32 35.23
CA TYR A 39 -89.23 0.48 35.69
C TYR A 39 -88.05 -0.40 36.11
N ARG A 40 -88.30 -1.53 36.79
CA ARG A 40 -87.25 -2.49 37.16
C ARG A 40 -86.60 -3.10 35.92
N GLU A 41 -87.39 -3.53 34.94
CA GLU A 41 -86.85 -4.05 33.69
C GLU A 41 -86.04 -3.00 32.92
N LEU A 42 -86.52 -1.75 32.85
CA LEU A 42 -85.78 -0.67 32.21
C LEU A 42 -84.46 -0.38 32.94
N ALA A 43 -84.47 -0.38 34.28
CA ALA A 43 -83.26 -0.21 35.08
C ALA A 43 -82.29 -1.39 34.93
N GLU A 44 -82.76 -2.61 34.69
CA GLU A 44 -81.91 -3.75 34.33
C GLU A 44 -81.29 -3.59 32.94
N ARG A 45 -82.08 -3.17 31.94
CA ARG A 45 -81.55 -2.89 30.59
C ARG A 45 -80.48 -1.81 30.61
N VAL A 46 -80.73 -0.69 31.29
CA VAL A 46 -79.74 0.40 31.46
C VAL A 46 -78.47 -0.09 32.16
N ARG A 47 -78.60 -0.94 33.19
CA ARG A 47 -77.44 -1.54 33.88
C ARG A 47 -76.64 -2.44 32.93
N CYS A 48 -77.31 -3.29 32.14
CA CYS A 48 -76.66 -4.14 31.14
C CYS A 48 -75.93 -3.30 30.09
N GLU A 49 -76.58 -2.29 29.53
CA GLU A 49 -75.97 -1.36 28.56
C GLU A 49 -74.78 -0.60 29.16
N GLN A 50 -74.83 -0.22 30.43
CA GLN A 50 -73.71 0.42 31.12
C GLN A 50 -72.51 -0.52 31.28
N VAL A 51 -72.74 -1.80 31.56
CA VAL A 51 -71.68 -2.82 31.59
C VAL A 51 -71.06 -3.00 30.20
N GLU A 52 -71.88 -3.06 29.15
CA GLU A 52 -71.40 -3.18 27.77
C GLU A 52 -70.60 -1.93 27.33
N LEU A 53 -71.10 -0.73 27.64
CA LEU A 53 -70.39 0.51 27.38
C LEU A 53 -69.06 0.57 28.12
N GLN A 54 -68.99 0.10 29.37
CA GLN A 54 -67.73 0.03 30.11
C GLN A 54 -66.76 -0.95 29.47
N ALA A 55 -67.23 -2.14 29.08
CA ALA A 55 -66.41 -3.13 28.37
C ALA A 55 -65.86 -2.57 27.05
N LEU A 56 -66.67 -1.80 26.30
CA LEU A 56 -66.24 -1.17 25.06
C LEU A 56 -65.20 -0.06 25.30
N ARG A 57 -65.36 0.76 26.36
CA ARG A 57 -64.36 1.75 26.77
C ARG A 57 -63.03 1.08 27.14
N ASP A 58 -63.07 0.00 27.91
CA ASP A 58 -61.88 -0.76 28.30
C ASP A 58 -61.21 -1.42 27.09
N TYR A 59 -61.99 -1.83 26.09
CA TYR A 59 -61.47 -2.34 24.82
C TYR A 59 -60.75 -1.25 24.02
N VAL A 60 -61.37 -0.07 23.88
CA VAL A 60 -60.76 1.08 23.20
C VAL A 60 -59.44 1.48 23.88
N GLU A 61 -59.42 1.53 25.21
CA GLU A 61 -58.21 1.90 25.96
C GLU A 61 -57.09 0.86 25.77
N ARG A 62 -57.43 -0.44 25.77
CA ARG A 62 -56.48 -1.51 25.40
C ARG A 62 -55.93 -1.33 23.99
N GLN A 63 -56.77 -0.97 23.00
CA GLN A 63 -56.28 -0.72 21.64
C GLN A 63 -55.38 0.51 21.56
N LYS A 64 -55.69 1.59 22.29
CA LYS A 64 -54.80 2.77 22.38
C LYS A 64 -53.43 2.41 22.95
N CYS A 65 -53.37 1.64 24.03
CA CYS A 65 -52.11 1.15 24.61
C CYS A 65 -51.30 0.32 23.62
N ARG A 66 -51.96 -0.54 22.83
CA ARG A 66 -51.29 -1.34 21.78
C ARG A 66 -50.72 -0.46 20.67
N VAL A 67 -51.52 0.50 20.17
CA VAL A 67 -51.08 1.45 19.14
C VAL A 67 -49.90 2.28 19.66
N MET A 68 -49.97 2.76 20.90
CA MET A 68 -48.87 3.50 21.53
C MET A 68 -47.60 2.67 21.62
N THR A 69 -47.71 1.40 22.04
CA THR A 69 -46.57 0.47 22.09
C THR A 69 -45.95 0.25 20.71
N CYS A 70 -46.78 0.04 19.68
CA CYS A 70 -46.30 -0.09 18.31
C CYS A 70 -45.62 1.20 17.81
N ARG A 71 -46.20 2.37 18.11
CA ARG A 71 -45.64 3.68 17.75
C ARG A 71 -44.28 3.91 18.42
N MET A 72 -44.16 3.56 19.70
CA MET A 72 -42.90 3.68 20.44
C MET A 72 -41.82 2.77 19.83
N LYS A 73 -42.16 1.52 19.50
CA LYS A 73 -41.25 0.59 18.81
C LYS A 73 -40.80 1.12 17.45
N LEU A 74 -41.71 1.74 16.70
CA LEU A 74 -41.38 2.33 15.40
C LEU A 74 -40.43 3.52 15.53
N ILE A 75 -40.63 4.39 16.53
CA ILE A 75 -39.73 5.51 16.82
C ILE A 75 -38.33 4.98 17.15
N HIS A 76 -38.22 4.04 18.10
CA HIS A 76 -36.92 3.44 18.45
C HIS A 76 -36.22 2.79 17.26
N PHE A 77 -36.97 2.03 16.45
CA PHE A 77 -36.41 1.40 15.25
C PHE A 77 -35.90 2.44 14.24
N ASN A 78 -36.63 3.53 14.05
CA ASN A 78 -36.23 4.60 13.14
C ASN A 78 -35.00 5.36 13.65
N ASP A 79 -34.92 5.62 14.96
CA ASP A 79 -33.76 6.26 15.59
C ASP A 79 -32.50 5.39 15.47
N GLU A 80 -32.61 4.08 15.72
CA GLU A 80 -31.50 3.14 15.55
C GLU A 80 -31.04 3.07 14.09
N LYS A 81 -31.98 3.06 13.14
CA LYS A 81 -31.68 3.06 11.71
C LYS A 81 -30.94 4.34 11.33
N PHE A 82 -31.44 5.49 11.76
CA PHE A 82 -30.82 6.78 11.50
C PHE A 82 -29.38 6.84 12.05
N GLN A 83 -29.16 6.35 13.28
CA GLN A 83 -27.82 6.28 13.86
C GLN A 83 -26.88 5.36 13.05
N LYS A 84 -27.36 4.18 12.64
CA LYS A 84 -26.60 3.24 11.80
C LYS A 84 -26.24 3.85 10.44
N ASP A 85 -27.18 4.54 9.80
CA ASP A 85 -26.98 5.20 8.52
C ASP A 85 -25.95 6.34 8.66
N MET A 86 -26.04 7.15 9.73
CA MET A 86 -25.06 8.20 10.03
C MET A 86 -23.65 7.62 10.23
N MET A 87 -23.50 6.54 11.00
CA MET A 87 -22.20 5.90 11.23
C MET A 87 -21.62 5.29 9.95
N THR A 88 -22.47 4.71 9.11
CA THR A 88 -22.07 4.14 7.81
C THR A 88 -21.62 5.24 6.85
N SER A 89 -22.33 6.37 6.81
CA SER A 89 -21.96 7.56 6.02
C SER A 89 -20.64 8.19 6.48
N LYS A 90 -20.41 8.27 7.80
CA LYS A 90 -19.11 8.74 8.33
C LYS A 90 -17.96 7.83 7.90
N ARG A 91 -18.12 6.52 8.05
CA ARG A 91 -17.13 5.52 7.61
C ARG A 91 -16.88 5.58 6.11
N SER A 92 -17.92 5.75 5.28
CA SER A 92 -17.73 5.86 3.83
C SER A 92 -16.98 7.13 3.44
N SER A 93 -17.26 8.27 4.10
CA SER A 93 -16.50 9.50 3.92
C SER A 93 -15.01 9.35 4.30
N GLU A 94 -14.73 8.67 5.41
CA GLU A 94 -13.34 8.37 5.82
C GLU A 94 -12.62 7.49 4.80
N VAL A 95 -13.29 6.46 4.27
CA VAL A 95 -12.72 5.59 3.22
C VAL A 95 -12.39 6.38 1.95
N ILE A 96 -13.27 7.28 1.53
CA ILE A 96 -13.03 8.15 0.36
C ILE A 96 -11.80 9.03 0.59
N LYS A 97 -11.69 9.68 1.76
CA LYS A 97 -10.51 10.49 2.10
C LYS A 97 -9.22 9.66 2.10
N MET A 98 -9.26 8.46 2.67
CA MET A 98 -8.11 7.54 2.65
C MET A 98 -7.73 7.14 1.21
N GLN A 99 -8.72 6.89 0.35
CA GLN A 99 -8.47 6.57 -1.06
C GLN A 99 -7.83 7.75 -1.80
N GLU A 100 -8.31 8.97 -1.60
CA GLU A 100 -7.71 10.17 -2.17
C GLU A 100 -6.26 10.37 -1.71
N ASP A 101 -5.98 10.17 -0.42
CA ASP A 101 -4.63 10.27 0.12
C ASP A 101 -3.70 9.17 -0.41
N LEU A 102 -4.21 7.95 -0.58
CA LEU A 102 -3.46 6.86 -1.23
C LEU A 102 -3.12 7.20 -2.68
N LEU A 103 -4.05 7.79 -3.44
CA LEU A 103 -3.79 8.21 -4.82
C LEU A 103 -2.72 9.30 -4.88
N LYS A 104 -2.79 10.31 -3.99
CA LYS A 104 -1.76 11.37 -3.87
C LYS A 104 -0.38 10.78 -3.56
N ARG A 105 -0.30 9.86 -2.59
CA ARG A 105 0.96 9.18 -2.22
C ARG A 105 1.51 8.32 -3.35
N LYS A 106 0.64 7.61 -4.07
CA LYS A 106 1.04 6.78 -5.22
C LYS A 106 1.61 7.65 -6.34
N ALA A 107 0.99 8.80 -6.64
CA ALA A 107 1.51 9.75 -7.62
C ALA A 107 2.88 10.32 -7.20
N ALA A 108 3.02 10.73 -5.94
CA ALA A 108 4.31 11.20 -5.40
C ALA A 108 5.41 10.13 -5.48
N LEU A 109 5.07 8.87 -5.19
CA LEU A 109 6.01 7.75 -5.32
C LEU A 109 6.41 7.50 -6.78
N SER A 110 5.47 7.59 -7.72
CA SER A 110 5.78 7.47 -9.16
C SER A 110 6.77 8.54 -9.59
N LEU A 111 6.48 9.81 -9.25
CA LEU A 111 7.36 10.93 -9.57
C LEU A 111 8.75 10.77 -8.95
N ALA A 112 8.83 10.32 -7.69
CA ALA A 112 10.10 10.05 -7.03
C ALA A 112 10.90 8.95 -7.73
N LYS A 113 10.24 7.88 -8.21
CA LYS A 113 10.90 6.82 -8.99
C LYS A 113 11.45 7.34 -10.32
N ASP A 114 10.67 8.15 -11.03
CA ASP A 114 11.09 8.73 -12.31
C ASP A 114 12.29 9.66 -12.12
N ASN A 115 12.28 10.49 -11.08
CA ASN A 115 13.41 11.34 -10.71
C ASN A 115 14.66 10.53 -10.35
N LEU A 116 14.51 9.43 -9.60
CA LEU A 116 15.63 8.55 -9.27
C LEU A 116 16.23 7.90 -10.51
N LEU A 117 15.38 7.45 -11.45
CA LEU A 117 15.84 6.87 -12.72
C LEU A 117 16.59 7.89 -13.57
N LEU A 118 16.09 9.13 -13.64
CA LEU A 118 16.74 10.23 -14.33
C LEU A 118 18.12 10.52 -13.72
N ILE A 119 18.19 10.71 -12.40
CA ILE A 119 19.45 10.97 -11.68
C ILE A 119 20.45 9.82 -11.88
N ALA A 120 19.99 8.56 -11.78
CA ALA A 120 20.83 7.39 -12.01
C ALA A 120 21.40 7.36 -13.43
N SER A 121 20.59 7.74 -14.42
CA SER A 121 20.99 7.82 -15.83
C SER A 121 22.03 8.91 -16.07
N HIS A 122 21.83 10.11 -15.51
CA HIS A 122 22.81 11.21 -15.56
C HIS A 122 24.11 10.84 -14.85
N LEU A 123 24.04 10.20 -13.68
CA LEU A 123 25.22 9.76 -12.95
C LEU A 123 26.01 8.71 -13.74
N ALA A 124 25.33 7.74 -14.35
CA ALA A 124 25.96 6.73 -15.20
C ALA A 124 26.64 7.36 -16.42
N TRP A 125 25.97 8.31 -17.09
CA TRP A 125 26.55 9.06 -18.20
C TRP A 125 27.77 9.87 -17.76
N ARG A 126 27.69 10.60 -16.64
CA ARG A 126 28.79 11.42 -16.15
C ARG A 126 30.00 10.58 -15.75
N ARG A 127 29.78 9.41 -15.12
CA ARG A 127 30.85 8.46 -14.79
C ARG A 127 31.55 7.96 -16.05
N ARG A 128 30.80 7.55 -17.07
CA ARG A 128 31.39 7.16 -18.37
C ARG A 128 32.18 8.31 -19.00
N LYS A 129 31.65 9.54 -18.96
CA LYS A 129 32.35 10.70 -19.51
C LYS A 129 33.67 10.96 -18.79
N MET A 130 33.69 10.86 -17.46
CA MET A 130 34.95 10.97 -16.71
C MET A 130 35.94 9.87 -17.07
N VAL A 131 35.50 8.63 -17.30
CA VAL A 131 36.38 7.54 -17.75
C VAL A 131 36.89 7.78 -19.17
N GLU A 132 36.05 8.30 -20.06
CA GLU A 132 36.46 8.74 -21.38
C GLU A 132 37.56 9.82 -21.29
N ASP A 133 37.39 10.82 -20.42
CA ASP A 133 38.41 11.85 -20.16
C ASP A 133 39.71 11.23 -19.60
N LEU A 134 39.62 10.21 -18.73
CA LEU A 134 40.80 9.47 -18.27
C LEU A 134 41.54 8.76 -19.41
N MET A 135 40.83 8.21 -20.39
CA MET A 135 41.46 7.57 -21.56
C MET A 135 42.22 8.57 -22.42
N HIS A 136 41.78 9.83 -22.47
CA HIS A 136 42.48 10.91 -23.17
C HIS A 136 43.75 11.37 -22.43
N ILE A 137 43.74 11.35 -21.09
CA ILE A 137 44.89 11.74 -20.26
C ILE A 137 45.92 10.60 -20.19
N TYR A 138 45.47 9.38 -19.89
CA TYR A 138 46.30 8.20 -19.72
C TYR A 138 46.19 7.29 -20.95
N VAL A 139 46.71 7.77 -22.07
CA VAL A 139 46.64 7.05 -23.36
C VAL A 139 47.34 5.70 -23.25
N ILE A 140 46.62 4.60 -23.50
CA ILE A 140 47.17 3.25 -23.53
C ILE A 140 47.26 2.76 -24.98
N ASN A 141 48.44 2.33 -25.40
CA ASN A 141 48.71 1.80 -26.74
C ASN A 141 49.34 0.40 -26.61
N LEU A 142 48.68 -0.64 -27.09
CA LEU A 142 49.17 -2.03 -26.92
C LEU A 142 50.21 -2.47 -27.96
N ASN A 143 50.29 -1.74 -29.07
CA ASN A 143 51.13 -2.07 -30.22
C ASN A 143 51.97 -0.84 -30.62
N THR A 144 52.71 -0.29 -29.66
CA THR A 144 53.54 0.90 -29.90
C THR A 144 54.81 0.48 -30.64
N SER A 145 55.26 1.26 -31.64
CA SER A 145 56.56 1.00 -32.25
C SER A 145 57.69 1.37 -31.25
N PRO A 146 58.86 0.71 -31.28
CA PRO A 146 59.96 1.01 -30.37
C PRO A 146 60.38 2.49 -30.38
N GLU A 147 60.28 3.15 -31.53
CA GLU A 147 60.69 4.54 -31.76
C GLU A 147 59.68 5.56 -31.22
N ALA A 148 58.41 5.17 -31.10
CA ALA A 148 57.34 6.03 -30.58
C ALA A 148 57.28 6.05 -29.04
N ARG A 149 58.13 5.27 -28.36
CA ARG A 149 58.26 5.28 -26.90
C ARG A 149 58.93 6.57 -26.44
N LEU A 150 58.47 7.12 -25.33
CA LEU A 150 59.14 8.26 -24.69
C LEU A 150 60.55 7.93 -24.20
N MET A 151 60.78 6.65 -23.87
CA MET A 151 62.06 6.11 -23.43
C MET A 151 62.45 4.94 -24.36
N PRO A 152 63.03 5.23 -25.54
CA PRO A 152 63.43 4.18 -26.47
C PRO A 152 64.49 3.26 -25.83
N SER A 153 64.16 1.98 -25.71
CA SER A 153 65.12 0.96 -25.28
C SER A 153 64.86 -0.35 -26.04
N SER A 154 65.94 -1.08 -26.34
CA SER A 154 65.83 -2.40 -26.95
C SER A 154 65.31 -3.39 -25.91
N CYS A 155 64.04 -3.80 -26.05
CA CYS A 155 63.45 -4.88 -25.25
C CYS A 155 63.14 -6.08 -26.15
N ALA A 156 63.25 -7.30 -25.61
CA ALA A 156 62.92 -8.54 -26.32
C ALA A 156 61.39 -8.84 -26.35
N CYS A 157 60.56 -7.86 -25.99
CA CYS A 157 59.11 -8.03 -25.92
C CYS A 157 58.49 -8.18 -27.30
N ARG A 158 57.61 -9.18 -27.45
CA ARG A 158 56.87 -9.44 -28.70
C ARG A 158 55.86 -8.31 -29.03
N SER A 159 55.30 -7.68 -28.00
CA SER A 159 54.37 -6.56 -28.13
C SER A 159 54.71 -5.48 -27.10
N ILE A 160 54.84 -4.25 -27.56
CA ILE A 160 55.19 -3.11 -26.71
C ILE A 160 53.90 -2.39 -26.31
N ALA A 161 53.41 -2.73 -25.11
CA ALA A 161 52.30 -2.03 -24.48
C ALA A 161 52.81 -0.82 -23.70
N CYS A 162 52.24 0.36 -23.96
CA CYS A 162 52.62 1.61 -23.34
C CYS A 162 51.43 2.31 -22.68
N ILE A 163 51.70 3.03 -21.59
CA ILE A 163 50.80 4.01 -20.99
C ILE A 163 51.48 5.37 -21.00
N THR A 164 50.84 6.38 -21.59
CA THR A 164 51.41 7.72 -21.80
C THR A 164 52.79 7.68 -22.48
N GLY A 165 53.01 6.71 -23.38
CA GLY A 165 54.28 6.50 -24.09
C GLY A 165 55.40 5.78 -23.31
N LEU A 166 55.16 5.37 -22.07
CA LEU A 166 56.10 4.55 -21.27
C LEU A 166 55.75 3.07 -21.37
N HIS A 167 56.72 2.22 -21.66
CA HIS A 167 56.50 0.78 -21.77
C HIS A 167 56.33 0.11 -20.40
N LEU A 168 55.26 -0.67 -20.26
CA LEU A 168 55.06 -1.57 -19.13
C LEU A 168 54.97 -3.02 -19.66
N PRO A 169 56.00 -3.85 -19.44
CA PRO A 169 55.98 -5.25 -19.86
C PRO A 169 54.99 -6.06 -19.02
N ASP A 170 54.55 -7.20 -19.55
CA ASP A 170 53.73 -8.16 -18.81
C ASP A 170 54.52 -8.75 -17.63
N THR A 171 53.83 -9.20 -16.58
CA THR A 171 54.48 -9.50 -15.28
C THR A 171 55.60 -10.54 -15.28
N LEU A 172 55.71 -11.33 -16.34
CA LEU A 172 56.75 -12.37 -16.49
C LEU A 172 57.95 -11.89 -17.34
N SER A 173 57.91 -10.65 -17.82
CA SER A 173 58.85 -10.12 -18.83
C SER A 173 59.60 -8.86 -18.37
N PHE A 174 59.66 -8.60 -17.07
CA PHE A 174 60.33 -7.44 -16.48
C PHE A 174 61.86 -7.39 -16.68
N LEU A 175 62.49 -8.54 -16.90
CA LEU A 175 63.94 -8.63 -17.09
C LEU A 175 64.39 -7.81 -18.31
N GLY A 176 65.50 -7.07 -18.17
CA GLY A 176 66.07 -6.25 -19.24
C GLY A 176 65.38 -4.90 -19.48
N HIS A 177 64.41 -4.51 -18.64
CA HIS A 177 63.72 -3.23 -18.75
C HIS A 177 64.28 -2.16 -17.81
N SER A 178 64.07 -0.89 -18.18
CA SER A 178 64.47 0.25 -17.35
C SER A 178 63.59 0.34 -16.10
N ASP A 179 64.20 0.27 -14.92
CA ASP A 179 63.51 0.40 -13.63
C ASP A 179 62.73 1.73 -13.55
N ILE A 180 63.30 2.81 -14.10
CA ILE A 180 62.69 4.14 -14.10
C ILE A 180 61.41 4.15 -14.95
N GLU A 181 61.46 3.55 -16.14
CA GLU A 181 60.32 3.51 -17.07
C GLU A 181 59.18 2.65 -16.50
N VAL A 182 59.51 1.44 -16.02
CA VAL A 182 58.53 0.51 -15.44
C VAL A 182 57.87 1.11 -14.19
N SER A 183 58.65 1.74 -13.31
CA SER A 183 58.13 2.37 -12.09
C SER A 183 57.21 3.55 -12.40
N ALA A 184 57.57 4.38 -13.38
CA ALA A 184 56.73 5.50 -13.81
C ALA A 184 55.43 5.02 -14.49
N ALA A 185 55.53 4.04 -15.40
CA ALA A 185 54.36 3.45 -16.06
C ALA A 185 53.40 2.80 -15.04
N THR A 186 53.94 2.08 -14.06
CA THR A 186 53.15 1.49 -12.96
C THR A 186 52.49 2.56 -12.10
N GLY A 187 53.19 3.67 -11.84
CA GLY A 187 52.63 4.85 -11.16
C GLY A 187 51.38 5.37 -11.84
N TYR A 188 51.36 5.47 -13.18
CA TYR A 188 50.17 5.87 -13.93
C TYR A 188 49.04 4.86 -13.81
N VAL A 189 49.33 3.56 -13.83
CA VAL A 189 48.31 2.51 -13.59
C VAL A 189 47.66 2.70 -12.22
N VAL A 190 48.46 2.91 -11.16
CA VAL A 190 47.96 3.17 -9.81
C VAL A 190 47.09 4.42 -9.77
N GLN A 191 47.48 5.48 -10.49
CA GLN A 191 46.72 6.72 -10.57
C GLN A 191 45.36 6.50 -11.24
N VAL A 192 45.32 5.82 -12.39
CA VAL A 192 44.07 5.49 -13.09
C VAL A 192 43.16 4.68 -12.18
N LEU A 193 43.67 3.63 -11.54
CA LEU A 193 42.86 2.80 -10.63
C LEU A 193 42.33 3.59 -9.43
N SER A 194 43.15 4.47 -8.86
CA SER A 194 42.74 5.37 -7.76
C SER A 194 41.63 6.33 -8.20
N LEU A 195 41.68 6.85 -9.42
CA LEU A 195 40.64 7.70 -9.98
C LEU A 195 39.36 6.90 -10.25
N LEU A 196 39.47 5.68 -10.80
CA LEU A 196 38.34 4.77 -10.99
C LEU A 196 37.64 4.42 -9.67
N SER A 197 38.40 4.24 -8.58
CA SER A 197 37.82 4.05 -7.24
C SER A 197 36.95 5.22 -6.83
N ARG A 198 37.41 6.47 -7.04
CA ARG A 198 36.63 7.67 -6.70
C ARG A 198 35.42 7.85 -7.62
N ILE A 199 35.55 7.56 -8.91
CA ILE A 199 34.45 7.69 -9.88
C ILE A 199 33.32 6.70 -9.56
N TYR A 200 33.66 5.45 -9.25
CA TYR A 200 32.69 4.38 -9.04
C TYR A 200 32.40 4.08 -7.56
N ASN A 201 33.06 4.76 -6.62
CA ASN A 201 33.08 4.40 -5.20
C ASN A 201 33.45 2.93 -5.00
N PHE A 202 34.48 2.46 -5.71
CA PHE A 202 34.91 1.07 -5.68
C PHE A 202 35.96 0.84 -4.58
N PRO A 203 35.70 -0.06 -3.61
CA PRO A 203 36.68 -0.41 -2.58
C PRO A 203 37.60 -1.53 -3.08
N TYR A 204 38.88 -1.23 -3.29
CA TYR A 204 39.86 -2.24 -3.62
C TYR A 204 40.23 -3.08 -2.40
N GLN A 205 40.49 -4.36 -2.63
CA GLN A 205 41.01 -5.26 -1.59
C GLN A 205 42.40 -4.83 -1.12
N TYR A 206 43.30 -4.51 -2.06
CA TYR A 206 44.66 -4.10 -1.77
C TYR A 206 44.77 -2.57 -1.85
N SER A 207 45.16 -1.93 -0.76
CA SER A 207 45.19 -0.46 -0.69
C SER A 207 46.37 0.09 -1.50
N MET A 208 46.09 0.99 -2.43
CA MET A 208 47.10 1.62 -3.29
C MET A 208 47.43 3.04 -2.81
N PHE A 209 48.71 3.38 -2.81
CA PHE A 209 49.19 4.72 -2.45
C PHE A 209 49.96 5.29 -3.64
N PHE A 210 49.37 6.29 -4.28
CA PHE A 210 49.97 6.97 -5.42
C PHE A 210 51.04 7.96 -4.96
N PHE A 211 52.28 7.72 -5.40
CA PHE A 211 53.44 8.61 -5.19
C PHE A 211 54.26 8.72 -6.48
N GLY A 212 53.58 8.84 -7.64
CA GLY A 212 54.22 8.85 -8.95
C GLY A 212 55.02 7.57 -9.20
N SER A 213 56.28 7.70 -9.61
CA SER A 213 57.20 6.57 -9.83
C SER A 213 57.63 5.84 -8.55
N LYS A 214 57.21 6.29 -7.36
CA LYS A 214 57.46 5.62 -6.07
C LYS A 214 56.19 5.09 -5.42
N SER A 215 55.17 4.79 -6.22
CA SER A 215 53.89 4.27 -5.73
C SER A 215 54.05 2.94 -5.00
N THR A 216 53.13 2.63 -4.09
CA THR A 216 53.17 1.41 -3.27
C THR A 216 51.78 0.80 -3.13
N ILE A 217 51.73 -0.49 -2.79
CA ILE A 217 50.49 -1.22 -2.52
C ILE A 217 50.61 -1.98 -1.20
N LYS A 218 49.54 -2.08 -0.44
CA LYS A 218 49.53 -2.75 0.86
C LYS A 218 48.59 -3.96 0.84
N ASP A 219 49.09 -5.08 1.31
CA ASP A 219 48.27 -6.24 1.65
C ASP A 219 47.68 -6.05 3.05
N PRO A 220 46.35 -6.01 3.22
CA PRO A 220 45.73 -5.85 4.54
C PRO A 220 45.85 -7.10 5.43
N ILE A 221 46.12 -8.28 4.85
CA ILE A 221 46.24 -9.54 5.60
C ILE A 221 47.64 -9.65 6.20
N LEU A 222 48.66 -9.41 5.38
CA LEU A 222 50.06 -9.44 5.81
C LEU A 222 50.50 -8.13 6.50
N GLU A 223 49.67 -7.08 6.40
CA GLU A 223 49.98 -5.71 6.84
C GLU A 223 51.27 -5.15 6.21
N GLU A 224 51.74 -5.77 5.12
CA GLU A 224 52.98 -5.45 4.43
C GLU A 224 52.74 -4.51 3.26
N ARG A 225 53.66 -3.56 3.08
CA ARG A 225 53.65 -2.61 1.95
C ARG A 225 54.72 -3.00 0.93
N TYR A 226 54.27 -3.23 -0.30
CA TYR A 226 55.10 -3.60 -1.43
C TYR A 226 55.40 -2.38 -2.32
N PRO A 227 56.68 -2.14 -2.65
CA PRO A 227 57.06 -1.08 -3.57
C PRO A 227 56.69 -1.47 -5.01
N LEU A 228 56.06 -0.56 -5.75
CA LEU A 228 55.81 -0.70 -7.18
C LEU A 228 56.92 -0.02 -8.01
N TYR A 229 58.13 -0.05 -7.46
CA TYR A 229 59.34 0.53 -8.01
C TYR A 229 60.57 -0.21 -7.51
N GLY A 230 61.75 0.06 -8.08
CA GLY A 230 63.00 -0.53 -7.60
C GLY A 230 63.13 -2.01 -7.94
N MET A 231 62.63 -2.40 -9.12
CA MET A 231 62.63 -3.74 -9.69
C MET A 231 64.02 -4.41 -9.63
N THR A 232 65.08 -3.63 -9.83
CA THR A 232 66.48 -4.13 -9.80
C THR A 232 67.00 -4.36 -8.39
N ARG A 233 66.48 -3.66 -7.38
CA ARG A 233 66.95 -3.73 -5.98
C ARG A 233 66.23 -4.81 -5.17
N ASN A 234 64.92 -4.96 -5.38
CA ASN A 234 64.11 -5.94 -4.66
C ASN A 234 63.02 -6.52 -5.57
N ARG A 235 63.46 -7.38 -6.48
CA ARG A 235 62.62 -7.93 -7.55
C ARG A 235 61.43 -8.72 -7.02
N GLU A 236 61.62 -9.56 -6.02
CA GLU A 236 60.55 -10.38 -5.45
C GLU A 236 59.43 -9.54 -4.86
N LYS A 237 59.76 -8.51 -4.07
CA LYS A 237 58.75 -7.60 -3.51
C LYS A 237 58.04 -6.77 -4.58
N PHE A 238 58.77 -6.39 -5.63
CA PHE A 238 58.18 -5.68 -6.77
C PHE A 238 57.20 -6.59 -7.55
N GLU A 239 57.60 -7.82 -7.85
CA GLU A 239 56.77 -8.81 -8.56
C GLU A 239 55.52 -9.16 -7.74
N GLU A 240 55.63 -9.31 -6.41
CA GLU A 240 54.47 -9.50 -5.53
C GLU A 240 53.56 -8.28 -5.54
N GLY A 241 54.11 -7.06 -5.42
CA GLY A 241 53.34 -5.82 -5.53
C GLY A 241 52.57 -5.71 -6.85
N MET A 242 53.20 -6.07 -7.97
CA MET A 242 52.55 -6.12 -9.29
C MET A 242 51.45 -7.18 -9.37
N SER A 243 51.63 -8.34 -8.72
CA SER A 243 50.59 -9.36 -8.60
C SER A 243 49.37 -8.83 -7.86
N LEU A 244 49.54 -8.14 -6.73
CA LEU A 244 48.46 -7.50 -5.97
C LEU A 244 47.74 -6.42 -6.80
N LEU A 245 48.50 -5.62 -7.55
CA LEU A 245 47.93 -4.60 -8.44
C LEU A 245 47.05 -5.24 -9.53
N ASN A 246 47.51 -6.34 -10.13
CA ASN A 246 46.72 -7.07 -11.13
C ASN A 246 45.50 -7.78 -10.53
N LYS A 247 45.56 -8.22 -9.27
CA LYS A 247 44.38 -8.71 -8.54
C LYS A 247 43.35 -7.59 -8.37
N ASN A 248 43.76 -6.37 -8.04
CA ASN A 248 42.85 -5.20 -8.00
C ASN A 248 42.20 -4.91 -9.36
N ILE A 249 42.96 -4.96 -10.46
CA ILE A 249 42.40 -4.81 -11.82
C ILE A 249 41.38 -5.90 -12.10
N SER A 250 41.72 -7.15 -11.78
CA SER A 250 40.84 -8.30 -11.97
C SER A 250 39.55 -8.18 -11.16
N GLN A 251 39.65 -7.69 -9.92
CA GLN A 251 38.53 -7.43 -9.02
C GLN A 251 37.61 -6.35 -9.60
N LEU A 252 38.17 -5.25 -10.11
CA LEU A 252 37.37 -4.20 -10.74
C LEU A 252 36.70 -4.72 -12.01
N ARG A 253 37.43 -5.44 -12.87
CA ARG A 253 36.86 -6.09 -14.08
C ARG A 253 35.69 -7.00 -13.75
N TRP A 254 35.83 -7.82 -12.71
CA TRP A 254 34.76 -8.70 -12.22
C TRP A 254 33.51 -7.90 -11.83
N SER A 255 33.66 -6.76 -11.16
CA SER A 255 32.54 -5.90 -10.79
C SER A 255 31.76 -5.31 -11.99
N PHE A 256 32.41 -5.24 -13.16
CA PHE A 256 31.78 -4.86 -14.43
C PHE A 256 31.31 -6.07 -15.27
N GLY A 257 31.44 -7.30 -14.74
CA GLY A 257 31.05 -8.53 -15.44
C GLY A 257 32.08 -9.07 -16.43
N ILE A 258 33.34 -8.62 -16.34
CA ILE A 258 34.42 -9.05 -17.24
C ILE A 258 35.32 -10.07 -16.52
N THR A 259 35.51 -11.24 -17.13
CA THR A 259 36.43 -12.27 -16.60
C THR A 259 37.87 -11.99 -17.04
N THR A 260 38.84 -12.23 -16.15
CA THR A 260 40.27 -11.98 -16.42
C THR A 260 41.01 -13.29 -16.65
N LYS A 261 41.27 -13.65 -17.91
CA LYS A 261 42.00 -14.89 -18.27
C LYS A 261 43.51 -14.79 -18.05
N GLY A 262 44.12 -13.64 -18.34
CA GLY A 262 45.56 -13.41 -18.21
C GLY A 262 45.85 -12.28 -17.23
N VAL A 263 45.87 -12.58 -15.94
CA VAL A 263 46.01 -11.59 -14.85
C VAL A 263 47.28 -10.73 -15.00
N GLY A 264 48.37 -11.31 -15.50
CA GLY A 264 49.65 -10.63 -15.70
C GLY A 264 49.74 -9.62 -16.85
N ARG A 265 48.68 -9.47 -17.66
CA ARG A 265 48.63 -8.53 -18.80
C ARG A 265 48.07 -7.17 -18.38
N THR A 266 48.82 -6.44 -17.57
CA THR A 266 48.34 -5.25 -16.83
C THR A 266 47.68 -4.20 -17.72
N LEU A 267 48.39 -3.69 -18.74
CA LEU A 267 47.87 -2.63 -19.61
C LEU A 267 46.74 -3.10 -20.52
N PHE A 268 46.82 -4.34 -21.01
CA PHE A 268 45.74 -4.94 -21.79
C PHE A 268 44.44 -5.01 -20.98
N ASN A 269 44.52 -5.56 -19.75
CA ASN A 269 43.35 -5.71 -18.87
C ASN A 269 42.77 -4.34 -18.46
N LEU A 270 43.62 -3.34 -18.23
CA LEU A 270 43.18 -1.99 -17.91
C LEU A 270 42.51 -1.32 -19.11
N GLN A 271 43.09 -1.40 -20.30
CA GLN A 271 42.50 -0.80 -21.50
C GLN A 271 41.17 -1.46 -21.87
N ASP A 272 41.12 -2.79 -21.83
CA ASP A 272 39.88 -3.55 -22.08
C ASP A 272 38.76 -3.11 -21.13
N LEU A 273 39.08 -2.93 -19.84
CA LEU A 273 38.14 -2.41 -18.86
C LEU A 273 37.66 -0.98 -19.20
N LEU A 274 38.57 -0.06 -19.50
CA LEU A 274 38.22 1.33 -19.82
C LEU A 274 37.32 1.40 -21.07
N LEU A 275 37.67 0.65 -22.13
CA LEU A 275 36.87 0.52 -23.35
C LEU A 275 35.50 -0.08 -23.04
N HIS A 276 35.41 -1.13 -22.22
CA HIS A 276 34.15 -1.74 -21.85
C HIS A 276 33.22 -0.73 -21.14
N ILE A 277 33.77 0.07 -20.21
CA ILE A 277 33.02 1.08 -19.48
C ILE A 277 32.45 2.15 -20.42
N VAL A 278 33.26 2.64 -21.37
CA VAL A 278 32.84 3.69 -22.32
C VAL A 278 31.89 3.15 -23.39
N SER A 279 32.14 1.93 -23.88
CA SER A 279 31.40 1.34 -25.00
C SER A 279 30.03 0.77 -24.63
N LYS A 280 29.77 0.51 -23.34
CA LYS A 280 28.48 -0.01 -22.87
C LYS A 280 27.36 1.02 -23.13
N ARG A 281 26.68 0.87 -24.26
CA ARG A 281 25.40 1.53 -24.54
C ARG A 281 24.38 1.05 -23.51
N GLN A 282 23.56 1.97 -23.02
CA GLN A 282 22.50 1.66 -22.06
C GLN A 282 21.41 0.85 -22.77
N ASP A 283 21.61 -0.45 -22.94
CA ASP A 283 20.47 -1.35 -23.05
C ASP A 283 19.90 -1.46 -21.64
N THR A 284 18.93 -0.60 -21.35
CA THR A 284 18.12 -0.67 -20.14
C THR A 284 17.27 -1.95 -20.20
N SER A 285 17.87 -3.06 -19.82
CA SER A 285 17.16 -4.22 -19.31
C SER A 285 17.84 -4.60 -18.00
N THR A 286 17.12 -4.35 -16.90
CA THR A 286 17.10 -5.12 -15.63
C THR A 286 18.32 -5.99 -15.30
N ASP A 287 18.83 -5.85 -14.07
CA ASP A 287 19.98 -6.54 -13.46
C ASP A 287 21.38 -5.98 -13.78
N SER A 288 21.69 -4.84 -13.17
CA SER A 288 23.04 -4.66 -12.64
C SER A 288 22.94 -4.29 -11.17
N THR A 289 22.67 -5.31 -10.36
CA THR A 289 22.92 -5.31 -8.93
C THR A 289 24.40 -4.97 -8.73
N PHE A 290 24.69 -3.71 -8.40
CA PHE A 290 25.83 -3.47 -7.53
C PHE A 290 25.56 -4.30 -6.28
N GLN A 291 26.19 -5.49 -6.20
CA GLN A 291 26.19 -6.30 -4.98
C GLN A 291 26.94 -5.52 -3.90
N ARG A 292 26.27 -4.55 -3.30
CA ARG A 292 26.58 -4.13 -1.94
C ARG A 292 26.25 -5.29 -1.02
N PRO A 293 27.06 -5.57 0.02
CA PRO A 293 26.68 -6.51 1.06
C PRO A 293 25.36 -6.02 1.67
N SER A 294 24.26 -6.73 1.39
CA SER A 294 22.96 -6.43 1.97
C SER A 294 22.98 -6.85 3.43
N VAL A 295 23.00 -5.89 4.35
CA VAL A 295 22.60 -6.12 5.74
C VAL A 295 21.13 -6.50 5.70
N SER A 296 20.85 -7.78 5.94
CA SER A 296 19.51 -8.34 5.98
C SER A 296 18.73 -7.74 7.15
N PHE A 297 17.84 -6.80 6.87
CA PHE A 297 16.73 -6.50 7.78
C PHE A 297 15.67 -7.57 7.56
N ARG A 298 15.51 -8.45 8.56
CA ARG A 298 14.44 -9.44 8.61
C ARG A 298 13.08 -8.73 8.51
N SER A 299 12.34 -8.98 7.43
CA SER A 299 10.94 -8.59 7.32
C SER A 299 10.11 -9.47 8.24
N VAL A 300 9.38 -8.83 9.15
CA VAL A 300 8.42 -9.45 10.06
C VAL A 300 7.16 -9.85 9.27
N GLY A 301 6.81 -11.14 9.35
CA GLY A 301 5.44 -11.67 9.32
C GLY A 301 4.58 -11.42 8.07
N ASN A 302 4.56 -12.39 7.16
CA ASN A 302 3.39 -12.65 6.31
C ASN A 302 2.26 -13.18 7.21
N VAL A 303 1.10 -12.51 7.23
CA VAL A 303 -0.14 -13.06 7.77
C VAL A 303 -0.92 -13.62 6.60
N ASP A 304 -1.08 -14.95 6.59
CA ASP A 304 -1.91 -15.70 5.65
C ASP A 304 -3.36 -15.19 5.67
N LYS A 305 -3.86 -14.79 4.49
CA LYS A 305 -5.29 -14.57 4.24
C LYS A 305 -5.81 -15.66 3.30
N THR A 306 -6.02 -16.85 3.84
CA THR A 306 -6.79 -17.90 3.15
C THR A 306 -7.73 -18.60 4.12
N LEU A 307 -8.84 -17.95 4.47
CA LEU A 307 -10.13 -18.63 4.70
C LEU A 307 -11.24 -17.59 4.87
N HIS A 308 -12.11 -17.45 3.88
CA HIS A 308 -13.57 -17.51 4.06
C HIS A 308 -14.25 -17.33 2.71
N LYS A 309 -14.59 -18.48 2.14
CA LYS A 309 -15.50 -18.67 1.01
C LYS A 309 -16.91 -18.36 1.53
N CYS A 310 -17.52 -17.25 1.12
CA CYS A 310 -18.95 -17.03 1.35
C CYS A 310 -19.71 -17.25 0.05
N THR A 311 -20.45 -18.35 0.04
CA THR A 311 -21.34 -18.84 -1.01
C THR A 311 -22.42 -17.80 -1.33
N LYS A 312 -22.56 -17.44 -2.61
CA LYS A 312 -23.73 -16.69 -3.11
C LYS A 312 -24.90 -17.67 -3.27
N PRO A 313 -26.14 -17.35 -2.84
CA PRO A 313 -27.31 -18.10 -3.25
C PRO A 313 -27.78 -17.63 -4.63
N ASN A 314 -28.05 -18.59 -5.51
CA ASN A 314 -28.79 -18.37 -6.76
C ASN A 314 -30.28 -18.19 -6.43
N HIS A 315 -30.94 -17.25 -7.12
CA HIS A 315 -32.36 -17.34 -7.41
C HIS A 315 -32.60 -16.76 -8.81
N GLU A 316 -33.01 -17.64 -9.73
CA GLU A 316 -33.57 -17.30 -11.04
C GLU A 316 -35.07 -16.98 -10.95
N PHE A 317 -35.61 -16.49 -12.08
CA PHE A 317 -37.03 -16.28 -12.48
C PHE A 317 -37.69 -14.96 -12.01
N ASN A 318 -38.37 -14.15 -12.84
CA ASN A 318 -38.70 -14.23 -14.27
C ASN A 318 -39.32 -12.90 -14.80
N GLN A 319 -39.08 -12.60 -16.09
CA GLN A 319 -39.96 -12.00 -17.13
C GLN A 319 -40.60 -10.58 -17.08
N GLY A 320 -40.46 -9.90 -18.24
CA GLY A 320 -41.39 -8.93 -18.88
C GLY A 320 -41.21 -7.47 -18.47
N SER A 321 -41.15 -6.43 -19.32
CA SER A 321 -41.50 -6.22 -20.73
C SER A 321 -40.97 -4.84 -21.17
N LYS A 322 -40.52 -4.68 -22.43
CA LYS A 322 -40.23 -3.39 -23.10
C LYS A 322 -41.55 -2.64 -23.44
N PRO A 323 -41.53 -1.31 -23.58
CA PRO A 323 -41.54 -0.67 -24.93
C PRO A 323 -40.68 0.62 -25.00
N SER A 324 -39.84 0.81 -26.04
CA SER A 324 -40.01 1.54 -27.32
C SER A 324 -39.84 3.08 -27.26
N GLU A 325 -39.00 3.56 -28.19
CA GLU A 325 -38.61 4.93 -28.55
C GLU A 325 -39.75 5.98 -28.61
N MET A 326 -39.43 7.23 -28.25
CA MET A 326 -39.57 8.45 -29.09
C MET A 326 -38.94 9.69 -28.39
N ASP A 327 -38.09 10.42 -29.11
CA ASP A 327 -37.72 11.85 -28.90
C ASP A 327 -38.71 12.76 -29.67
N PRO A 328 -38.65 14.12 -29.63
CA PRO A 328 -38.44 15.11 -28.55
C PRO A 328 -39.61 16.16 -28.56
N PRO A 329 -39.53 17.32 -27.85
CA PRO A 329 -39.00 18.52 -28.50
C PRO A 329 -38.28 19.53 -27.57
N SER A 330 -37.84 20.60 -28.22
CA SER A 330 -36.92 21.67 -27.89
C SER A 330 -37.50 22.86 -27.09
N ILE A 331 -36.58 23.75 -26.69
CA ILE A 331 -36.75 25.18 -26.35
C ILE A 331 -37.19 25.50 -24.89
N CYS A 332 -36.29 26.06 -24.07
CA CYS A 332 -36.18 27.52 -23.89
C CYS A 332 -35.07 27.88 -22.89
N SER A 333 -34.16 28.76 -23.33
CA SER A 333 -33.20 29.49 -22.52
C SER A 333 -33.86 30.72 -21.87
N CYS A 334 -33.56 30.95 -20.59
CA CYS A 334 -33.55 32.26 -19.94
C CYS A 334 -32.24 32.38 -19.17
#